data_AF-A0AA94IVT1-F1
#
_entry.id   AF-A0AA94IVT1-F1
#
_cell.length_a   1.000
_cell.length_b   1.000
_cell.length_c   1.000
_cell.angle_alpha   90.00
_cell.angle_beta   90.00
_cell.angle_gamma   90.00
#
_symmetry.space_group_name_H-M   'P 1'
#
loop_
_entity.id
_entity.type
_entity.pdbx_description
1 polymer ?
#
loop_
_entity_poly.entity_id
_entity_poly.type
_entity_poly.pdbx_seq_one_letter_code
_entity_poly.pdbx_strand_id
1 'polypeptide(L)' 'IHAKNPRSKDGRNPFKEDSLPWAAWIIARLQGWCDMGKDTRPGYITLKEGLRVFEYQVAFYTSLKKDV' A
#
# COMPACT_ATOMS: atom_id res chain seq x y z
N ILE A 1 14.41 -8.95 -4.80
CA ILE A 1 13.67 -9.11 -6.09
C ILE A 1 13.13 -7.78 -6.66
N HIS A 2 13.05 -6.68 -5.89
CA HIS A 2 12.44 -5.43 -6.38
C HIS A 2 13.40 -4.26 -6.60
N ALA A 3 14.63 -4.32 -6.05
CA ALA A 3 15.65 -3.28 -6.16
C ALA A 3 16.16 -2.99 -7.61
N LYS A 4 15.79 -3.82 -8.60
CA LYS A 4 16.20 -3.65 -10.01
C LYS A 4 15.16 -2.93 -10.88
N ASN A 5 13.96 -2.62 -10.37
CA ASN A 5 12.96 -1.85 -11.13
C ASN A 5 13.24 -0.34 -10.98
N PRO A 6 13.40 0.44 -12.07
CA PRO A 6 13.59 1.89 -11.96
C PRO A 6 12.50 2.59 -11.15
N ARG A 7 11.24 2.11 -11.18
CA ARG A 7 10.15 2.66 -10.35
C ARG A 7 10.37 2.52 -8.84
N SER A 8 11.10 1.48 -8.41
CA SER A 8 11.45 1.28 -7.00
C SER A 8 12.44 2.33 -6.50
N LYS A 9 13.28 2.90 -7.39
CA LYS A 9 14.24 3.97 -7.03
C LYS A 9 13.57 5.32 -6.84
N ASP A 10 12.46 5.56 -7.52
CA ASP A 10 11.69 6.81 -7.45
C ASP A 10 10.66 6.81 -6.29
N GLY A 11 10.65 5.77 -5.45
CA GLY A 11 9.65 5.60 -4.38
C GLY A 11 8.23 5.29 -4.88
N ARG A 12 8.07 4.99 -6.17
CA ARG A 12 6.78 4.65 -6.78
C ARG A 12 6.48 3.17 -6.63
N ASN A 13 5.19 2.81 -6.68
CA ASN A 13 4.76 1.42 -6.63
C ASN A 13 5.38 0.63 -7.81
N PRO A 14 6.22 -0.39 -7.55
CA PRO A 14 6.91 -1.12 -8.61
C PRO A 14 6.05 -2.18 -9.28
N PHE A 15 4.87 -2.49 -8.72
CA PHE A 15 4.00 -3.56 -9.18
C PHE A 15 3.07 -3.09 -10.31
N LYS A 16 2.52 -4.04 -11.05
CA LYS A 16 1.52 -3.77 -12.08
C LYS A 16 0.25 -3.22 -11.42
N GLU A 17 -0.28 -2.12 -11.92
CA GLU A 17 -1.55 -1.56 -11.44
C GLU A 17 -2.67 -2.61 -11.44
N ASP A 18 -3.59 -2.49 -10.49
CA ASP A 18 -4.71 -3.42 -10.24
C ASP A 18 -4.33 -4.87 -9.92
N SER A 19 -3.05 -5.15 -9.68
CA SER A 19 -2.60 -6.45 -9.20
C SER A 19 -2.61 -6.53 -7.67
N LEU A 20 -2.72 -7.75 -7.13
CA LEU A 20 -2.65 -7.97 -5.68
C LEU A 20 -1.35 -7.43 -5.04
N PRO A 21 -0.15 -7.63 -5.63
CA PRO A 21 1.07 -7.02 -5.10
C PRO A 21 1.03 -5.48 -5.08
N TRP A 22 0.38 -4.88 -6.08
CA TRP A 22 0.21 -3.43 -6.15
C TRP A 22 -0.70 -2.91 -5.04
N ALA A 23 -1.83 -3.58 -4.79
CA ALA A 23 -2.72 -3.26 -3.67
C ALA A 23 -2.02 -3.46 -2.32
N ALA A 24 -1.31 -4.58 -2.14
CA ALA A 24 -0.57 -4.88 -0.92
C ALA A 24 0.51 -3.82 -0.60
N TRP A 25 1.19 -3.29 -1.64
CA TRP A 25 2.15 -2.20 -1.48
C TRP A 25 1.49 -0.92 -0.96
N ILE A 26 0.34 -0.54 -1.50
CA ILE A 26 -0.42 0.64 -1.05
C ILE A 26 -0.86 0.46 0.41
N ILE A 27 -1.44 -0.70 0.73
CA ILE A 27 -1.89 -1.05 2.08
C ILE A 27 -0.74 -0.96 3.09
N ALA A 28 0.44 -1.48 2.75
CA ALA A 28 1.60 -1.38 3.61
C ALA A 28 2.03 0.08 3.85
N ARG A 29 2.00 0.92 2.81
CA ARG A 29 2.35 2.35 2.91
C ARG A 29 1.40 3.12 3.82
N LEU A 30 0.11 2.75 3.88
CA LEU A 30 -0.85 3.35 4.81
C LEU A 30 -0.48 3.16 6.29
N GLN A 31 0.26 2.10 6.63
CA GLN A 31 0.83 1.89 7.98
C GLN A 31 2.23 2.45 8.17
N GLY A 32 2.69 3.32 7.25
CA GLY A 32 4.02 3.92 7.36
C GLY A 32 5.16 2.96 7.02
N TRP A 33 4.90 1.83 6.34
CA TRP A 33 5.97 0.99 5.83
C TRP A 33 6.85 1.79 4.86
N CYS A 34 8.17 1.72 5.04
CA CYS A 34 9.16 2.34 4.15
C CYS A 34 10.18 1.28 3.75
N ASP A 35 10.56 1.25 2.48
CA ASP A 35 11.56 0.31 1.99
C ASP A 35 12.94 0.77 2.47
N MET A 36 13.43 0.16 3.56
CA MET A 36 14.69 0.53 4.23
C MET A 36 15.94 0.01 3.47
N GLY A 37 15.92 -0.04 2.15
CA GLY A 37 17.08 -0.37 1.30
C GLY A 37 17.53 -1.84 1.34
N LYS A 38 16.92 -2.68 2.18
CA LYS A 38 17.02 -4.14 2.15
C LYS A 38 15.64 -4.69 1.82
N ASP A 39 15.57 -5.71 0.96
CA ASP A 39 14.41 -6.41 0.36
C ASP A 39 13.32 -6.81 1.41
N THR A 40 12.76 -5.84 2.11
CA THR A 40 11.98 -6.02 3.34
C THR A 40 10.53 -6.01 2.96
N ARG A 41 10.01 -7.18 2.62
CA ARG A 41 8.57 -7.35 2.42
C ARG A 41 7.83 -6.88 3.69
N PRO A 42 6.69 -6.18 3.55
CA PRO A 42 5.91 -5.78 4.71
C PRO A 42 5.48 -7.01 5.52
N GLY A 43 5.59 -6.91 6.84
CA GLY A 43 5.16 -7.98 7.75
C GLY A 43 3.64 -8.09 7.81
N TYR A 44 3.14 -9.20 8.39
CA TYR A 44 1.70 -9.43 8.49
C TYR A 44 0.98 -8.37 9.33
N ILE A 45 1.61 -7.85 10.38
CA ILE A 45 1.06 -6.78 11.24
C ILE A 45 0.87 -5.51 10.41
N THR A 46 1.89 -5.12 9.64
CA THR A 46 1.86 -3.95 8.76
C THR A 46 0.72 -4.05 7.74
N LEU A 47 0.53 -5.22 7.13
CA LEU A 47 -0.57 -5.42 6.18
C LEU A 47 -1.95 -5.40 6.86
N LYS A 48 -2.08 -6.05 8.02
CA LYS A 48 -3.33 -6.09 8.78
C LYS A 48 -3.79 -4.69 9.21
N GLU A 49 -2.91 -3.94 9.86
CA GLU A 49 -3.26 -2.59 10.32
C GLU A 49 -3.45 -1.64 9.13
N GLY A 50 -2.77 -1.88 8.00
CA GLY A 50 -2.92 -1.08 6.78
C GLY A 50 -4.26 -1.30 6.13
N LEU A 51 -4.72 -2.54 6.12
CA LEU A 51 -6.05 -2.87 5.62
C LEU A 51 -7.12 -2.18 6.47
N ARG A 52 -6.94 -2.18 7.80
CA ARG A 52 -7.85 -1.46 8.71
C ARG A 52 -7.91 0.04 8.42
N VAL A 53 -6.77 0.69 8.17
CA VAL A 53 -6.74 2.13 7.80
C VAL A 53 -7.42 2.35 6.46
N PHE A 54 -7.17 1.47 5.48
CA PHE A 54 -7.82 1.54 4.18
C PHE A 54 -9.35 1.43 4.29
N GLU A 55 -9.85 0.45 5.05
CA GLU A 55 -11.29 0.24 5.27
C GLU A 55 -11.96 1.47 5.88
N TYR A 56 -11.31 2.14 6.84
CA TYR A 56 -11.83 3.39 7.39
C TYR A 56 -11.91 4.52 6.36
N GLN A 57 -10.89 4.68 5.51
CA GLN A 57 -10.91 5.68 4.45
C GLN A 57 -12.01 5.40 3.42
N VAL A 58 -12.20 4.13 3.05
CA VAL A 58 -13.26 3.70 2.13
C VAL A 58 -14.64 3.95 2.72
N ALA A 59 -14.85 3.59 4.00
CA ALA A 59 -16.12 3.84 4.68
C ALA A 59 -16.47 5.33 4.71
N PHE A 60 -15.50 6.18 5.06
CA PHE A 60 -15.67 7.64 5.08
C PHE A 60 -15.95 8.22 3.69
N TYR A 61 -15.19 7.82 2.67
CA TYR A 61 -15.44 8.26 1.29
C TYR A 61 -16.82 7.84 0.80
N THR A 62 -17.25 6.61 1.15
CA THR A 62 -18.55 6.08 0.77
C THR A 62 -19.69 6.81 1.48
N SER A 63 -19.52 7.22 2.75
CA SER A 63 -20.55 8.01 3.44
C SER A 63 -20.72 9.37 2.77
N LEU A 64 -19.63 10.08 2.48
CA LEU A 64 -19.69 11.38 1.80
C LEU A 64 -20.34 11.29 0.41
N LYS A 65 -20.10 10.21 -0.33
CA LYS A 65 -20.72 10.00 -1.64
C LYS A 65 -22.21 9.69 -1.60
N LYS A 66 -22.75 9.24 -0.47
CA LYS A 66 -24.19 9.00 -0.31
C LYS A 66 -24.97 10.28 -0.04
N ASP A 67 -24.27 11.32 0.43
CA ASP A 67 -24.85 12.61 0.81
C ASP A 67 -24.82 13.65 -0.35
N VAL A 68 -24.42 13.22 -1.56
CA VAL A 68 -24.44 14.01 -2.82
C VAL A 68 -25.44 13.38 -3.78
#